data_AF-A0A9X3W6Q1-F1
#
_entry.id   AF-A0A9X3W6Q1-F1
#
_cell.length_a   1.000
_cell.length_b   1.000
_cell.length_c   1.000
_cell.angle_alpha   90.00
_cell.angle_beta   90.00
_cell.angle_gamma   90.00
#
_symmetry.space_group_name_H-M   'P 1'
#
loop_
_entity.id
_entity.type
_entity.pdbx_description
1 polymer ?
#
loop_
_entity_poly.entity_id
_entity_poly.type
_entity_poly.pdbx_seq_one_letter_code
_entity_poly.pdbx_strand_id
1 'polypeptide(L)' 'MNDEIKLHQALGEMKQTAKQLYPLFNAINDEIDKLKEEDPNDPLTTKKTLKYLSKSILELGGNLEDQAEFIEKER' A
#
# COMPACT_ATOMS: atom_id res chain seq x y z
N MET A 1 20.17 1.29 25.25
CA MET A 1 18.83 1.49 24.66
C MET A 1 18.13 0.14 24.67
N ASN A 2 17.04 0.00 25.43
CA ASN A 2 16.33 -1.26 25.68
C ASN A 2 15.73 -1.83 24.37
N ASP A 3 15.81 -3.13 24.15
CA ASP A 3 15.35 -3.79 22.91
C ASP A 3 13.83 -3.67 22.72
N GLU A 4 13.09 -3.56 23.82
CA GLU A 4 11.66 -3.26 23.81
C GLU A 4 11.32 -1.88 23.21
N ILE A 5 12.13 -0.85 23.53
CA ILE A 5 11.95 0.50 22.98
C ILE A 5 12.19 0.49 21.46
N LYS A 6 13.21 -0.24 21.00
CA LYS A 6 13.50 -0.39 19.57
C LYS A 6 12.37 -1.11 18.83
N LEU A 7 11.79 -2.14 19.44
CA LEU A 7 10.68 -2.87 18.85
C LEU A 7 9.45 -1.96 18.70
N HIS A 8 9.06 -1.23 19.74
CA HIS A 8 7.93 -0.29 19.65
C HIS A 8 8.15 0.79 18.58
N GLN A 9 9.38 1.29 18.43
CA GLN A 9 9.73 2.23 17.37
C GLN A 9 9.55 1.60 15.98
N ALA A 10 10.08 0.39 15.76
CA ALA A 10 9.94 -0.32 14.49
C ALA A 10 8.47 -0.59 14.12
N LEU A 11 7.65 -1.04 15.09
CA LEU A 11 6.22 -1.24 14.88
C LEU A 11 5.48 0.06 14.55
N GLY A 12 5.86 1.16 15.20
CA GLY A 12 5.35 2.50 14.89
C GLY A 12 5.68 2.93 13.46
N GLU A 13 6.92 2.72 13.02
CA GLU A 13 7.37 3.02 11.65
C GLU A 13 6.65 2.17 10.60
N MET A 14 6.41 0.88 10.87
CA MET A 14 5.62 0.00 9.99
C MET A 14 4.19 0.52 9.81
N LYS A 15 3.50 0.84 10.91
CA LYS A 15 2.12 1.39 10.87
C LYS A 15 2.09 2.75 10.18
N GLN A 16 3.08 3.60 10.41
CA GLN A 16 3.17 4.90 9.73
C GLN A 16 3.39 4.74 8.22
N THR A 17 4.25 3.80 7.81
CA THR A 17 4.49 3.48 6.40
C THR A 17 3.21 2.97 5.74
N ALA A 18 2.49 2.04 6.37
CA ALA A 18 1.19 1.56 5.90
C ALA A 18 0.20 2.71 5.66
N LYS A 19 0.08 3.65 6.61
CA LYS A 19 -0.78 4.84 6.49
C LYS A 19 -0.39 5.76 5.34
N GLN A 20 0.89 5.83 4.97
CA GLN A 20 1.36 6.65 3.85
C GLN A 20 1.13 5.98 2.49
N LEU A 21 1.02 4.65 2.44
CA LEU A 21 0.77 3.92 1.19
C LEU A 21 -0.66 4.14 0.67
N TYR A 22 -1.65 4.35 1.55
CA TYR A 22 -3.04 4.64 1.13
C TYR A 22 -3.21 5.92 0.30
N PRO A 23 -2.74 7.11 0.75
CA PRO A 23 -2.81 8.32 -0.07
C PRO A 23 -1.97 8.21 -1.35
N LEU A 24 -0.85 7.47 -1.33
CA LEU A 24 -0.06 7.20 -2.53
C LEU A 24 -0.84 6.35 -3.55
N PHE A 25 -1.51 5.29 -3.09
CA PHE A 25 -2.41 4.49 -3.91
C PHE A 25 -3.50 5.36 -4.56
N ASN A 26 -4.13 6.26 -3.81
CA ASN A 26 -5.14 7.18 -4.36
C ASN A 26 -4.54 8.11 -5.41
N ALA A 27 -3.42 8.77 -5.12
CA ALA A 27 -2.75 9.67 -6.06
C ALA A 27 -2.36 8.96 -7.37
N ILE A 28 -1.87 7.72 -7.29
CA ILE A 28 -1.53 6.92 -8.46
C ILE A 28 -2.79 6.59 -9.27
N ASN A 29 -3.89 6.20 -8.63
CA ASN A 29 -5.14 5.93 -9.34
C ASN A 29 -5.71 7.17 -10.02
N ASP A 30 -5.60 8.35 -9.39
CA ASP A 30 -6.02 9.62 -9.99
C ASP A 30 -5.23 9.93 -11.27
N GLU A 31 -3.92 9.68 -11.30
CA GLU A 31 -3.11 9.84 -12.51
C GLU A 31 -3.45 8.78 -13.57
N ILE A 32 -3.66 7.53 -13.17
CA ILE A 32 -4.08 6.45 -14.07
C ILE A 32 -5.43 6.79 -14.73
N ASP A 33 -6.34 7.41 -13.99
CA ASP A 33 -7.66 7.74 -14.51
C ASP A 33 -7.64 8.82 -15.59
N LYS A 34 -6.60 9.66 -15.63
CA LYS A 34 -6.36 10.65 -16.70
C LYS A 34 -5.82 10.03 -17.99
N LEU A 35 -5.31 8.80 -17.96
CA LEU A 35 -4.81 8.12 -19.16
C LEU A 35 -5.96 7.82 -20.12
N LYS A 36 -5.71 8.09 -21.41
CA LYS A 36 -6.59 7.67 -22.50
C LYS A 36 -6.35 6.19 -22.79
N GLU A 37 -7.43 5.45 -23.04
CA GLU A 37 -7.35 4.10 -23.59
C GLU A 37 -7.65 4.16 -25.09
N GLU A 38 -6.82 3.50 -25.89
CA GLU A 38 -6.99 3.44 -27.35
C GLU A 38 -8.19 2.55 -27.73
N ASP A 39 -8.39 1.43 -27.02
CA ASP A 39 -9.60 0.59 -27.11
C ASP A 39 -10.11 0.24 -25.69
N PRO A 40 -11.28 0.78 -25.26
CA PRO A 40 -11.84 0.48 -23.94
C PRO A 40 -12.31 -0.98 -23.80
N ASN A 41 -12.52 -1.70 -24.91
CA ASN A 41 -12.92 -3.10 -24.91
C ASN A 41 -11.73 -4.06 -24.77
N ASP A 42 -10.51 -3.59 -24.97
CA ASP A 42 -9.31 -4.42 -24.77
C ASP A 42 -9.23 -4.82 -23.30
N PRO A 43 -9.25 -6.13 -22.96
CA PRO A 43 -9.13 -6.58 -21.58
C PRO A 43 -7.79 -6.19 -20.93
N LEU A 44 -6.76 -5.85 -21.70
CA LEU A 44 -5.39 -5.63 -21.24
C LEU A 44 -4.81 -4.26 -21.62
N THR A 45 -5.58 -3.19 -21.41
CA THR A 45 -5.06 -1.82 -21.62
C THR A 45 -3.97 -1.46 -20.62
N THR A 46 -3.14 -0.46 -20.97
CA THR A 46 -2.17 0.14 -20.05
C THR A 46 -2.84 0.64 -18.77
N LYS A 47 -4.00 1.29 -18.87
CA LYS A 47 -4.73 1.81 -17.70
C LYS A 47 -5.28 0.69 -16.81
N LYS A 48 -5.83 -0.40 -17.36
CA LYS A 48 -6.24 -1.58 -16.58
C LYS A 48 -5.05 -2.26 -15.90
N THR A 49 -3.94 -2.41 -16.62
CA THR A 49 -2.69 -2.97 -16.08
C THR A 49 -2.16 -2.13 -14.92
N LEU A 50 -2.12 -0.80 -15.07
CA LEU A 50 -1.68 0.10 -14.01
C LEU A 50 -2.63 0.09 -12.81
N LYS A 51 -3.95 0.02 -13.01
CA LYS A 51 -4.93 -0.14 -11.92
C LYS A 51 -4.77 -1.47 -11.18
N TYR A 52 -4.39 -2.54 -11.89
CA TYR A 52 -4.08 -3.80 -11.25
C TYR A 52 -2.83 -3.68 -10.37
N LEU A 53 -1.75 -3.10 -10.92
CA LEU A 53 -0.50 -2.91 -10.17
C LEU A 53 -0.65 -1.95 -8.99
N SER A 54 -1.49 -0.91 -9.10
CA SER A 54 -1.73 0.01 -7.99
C SER A 54 -2.36 -0.70 -6.80
N LYS A 55 -3.20 -1.72 -7.00
CA LYS A 55 -3.77 -2.52 -5.90
C LYS A 55 -2.72 -3.21 -5.04
N SER A 56 -1.59 -3.61 -5.61
CA SER A 56 -0.48 -4.19 -4.84
C SER A 56 0.08 -3.20 -3.80
N ILE A 57 0.00 -1.89 -4.04
CA ILE A 57 0.41 -0.85 -3.07
C ILE A 57 -0.55 -0.85 -1.86
N LEU A 58 -1.85 -0.98 -2.12
CA LEU A 58 -2.87 -1.07 -1.07
C LEU A 58 -2.69 -2.35 -0.24
N GLU A 59 -2.47 -3.49 -0.89
CA GLU A 59 -2.23 -4.78 -0.25
C GLU A 59 -0.97 -4.77 0.62
N LEU A 60 0.13 -4.18 0.13
CA LEU A 60 1.35 -3.99 0.91
C LEU A 60 1.13 -3.13 2.16
N GLY A 61 0.33 -2.07 2.04
CA GLY A 61 -0.07 -1.24 3.19
C GLY A 61 -0.84 -2.04 4.24
N GLY A 62 -1.86 -2.78 3.83
CA GLY A 62 -2.63 -3.64 4.73
C GLY A 62 -1.76 -4.70 5.43
N ASN A 63 -0.91 -5.40 4.66
CA ASN A 63 -0.01 -6.42 5.22
C ASN A 63 0.96 -5.86 6.25
N LEU A 64 1.48 -4.64 6.05
CA LEU A 64 2.37 -3.99 7.02
C LEU A 64 1.65 -3.63 8.32
N GLU A 65 0.41 -3.16 8.23
CA GLU A 65 -0.43 -2.85 9.39
C GLU A 65 -0.78 -4.12 10.16
N ASP A 66 -1.25 -5.16 9.47
CA ASP A 66 -1.59 -6.46 10.05
C ASP A 66 -0.41 -7.12 10.76
N GLN A 67 0.78 -7.10 10.12
CA GLN A 67 2.00 -7.64 10.73
C GLN A 67 2.42 -6.86 11.97
N ALA A 68 2.31 -5.52 11.95
CA ALA A 68 2.64 -4.70 13.10
C ALA A 68 1.69 -4.96 14.27
N GLU A 69 0.39 -5.14 14.00
CA GLU A 69 -0.60 -5.52 15.02
C GLU A 69 -0.37 -6.93 15.56
N PHE A 70 -0.05 -7.90 14.70
CA PHE A 70 0.22 -9.27 15.10
C PHE A 70 1.39 -9.35 16.09
N ILE A 71 2.51 -8.69 15.77
CA ILE A 71 3.70 -8.67 16.63
C ILE A 71 3.41 -7.97 17.98
N GLU A 72 2.53 -6.97 17.98
CA GLU A 72 2.12 -6.28 19.22
C GLU A 72 1.21 -7.16 20.11
N LYS A 73 0.39 -8.02 19.51
CA LYS A 73 -0.56 -8.92 20.21
C LYS A 73 0.07 -10.22 20.71
N GLU A 74 1.09 -10.75 20.03
CA GLU A 74 1.80 -11.99 20.41
C GLU A 74 2.86 -11.77 21.51
N ARG A 75 2.94 -10.55 22.06
CA ARG A 75 3.73 -10.22 23.26
C ARG A 75 2.90 -10.36 24.53
#